data_AF-A0A1Z3HTQ4-F1
#
_entry.id   AF-A0A1Z3HTQ4-F1
#
_cell.length_a   1.000
_cell.length_b   1.000
_cell.length_c   1.000
_cell.angle_alpha   90.00
_cell.angle_beta   90.00
_cell.angle_gamma   90.00
#
_symmetry.space_group_name_H-M   'P 1'
#
loop_
_entity.id
_entity.type
_entity.pdbx_description
1 polymer ?
#
loop_
_entity_poly.entity_id
_entity_poly.type
_entity_poly.pdbx_seq_one_letter_code
_entity_poly.pdbx_strand_id
1 'polypeptide(L)'
;MSGVYHLEITESEQALKALLRNQTTASDKERIQLLYLLKSEQAETIQQAAASLLGRHRVTIQTWAKRYRQGGLEALRSHKPHPGGKSTLPDWAETALRNRLEQPEGFESYEAIRQWLALELGIVAPYKTVHKWVYYRLGAAPKVVRPKSDKPDEAQIVAYKKTG
;
A
#
# COMPACT_ATOMS: atom_id res chain seq x y z
N MET A 1 24.34 -8.07 -27.10
CA MET A 1 24.03 -6.91 -27.95
C MET A 1 24.05 -5.66 -27.09
N SER A 2 25.23 -5.08 -26.91
CA SER A 2 25.47 -3.82 -26.22
C SER A 2 25.03 -2.67 -27.13
N GLY A 3 23.72 -2.44 -27.17
CA GLY A 3 23.17 -1.25 -27.83
C GLY A 3 23.61 -0.04 -27.05
N VAL A 4 24.37 0.85 -27.68
CA VAL A 4 24.69 2.18 -27.15
C VAL A 4 23.36 2.87 -26.85
N TYR A 5 23.03 3.00 -25.57
CA TYR A 5 21.78 3.63 -25.15
C TYR A 5 22.00 5.13 -25.16
N HIS A 6 21.75 5.77 -26.31
CA HIS A 6 21.71 7.23 -26.39
C HIS A 6 20.48 7.74 -25.63
N LEU A 7 20.72 8.51 -24.57
CA LEU A 7 19.69 9.21 -23.82
C LEU A 7 19.93 10.71 -24.06
N GLU A 8 19.00 11.36 -24.74
CA GLU A 8 19.05 12.82 -24.88
C GLU A 8 18.64 13.45 -23.55
N ILE A 9 19.63 14.02 -22.86
CA ILE A 9 19.46 14.66 -21.56
C ILE A 9 19.41 16.17 -21.79
N THR A 10 18.26 16.76 -21.50
CA THR A 10 17.98 18.19 -21.72
C THR A 10 18.73 19.06 -20.71
N GLU A 11 18.95 18.57 -19.50
CA GLU A 11 19.59 19.34 -18.44
C GLU A 11 21.11 19.43 -18.64
N SER A 12 21.68 20.56 -18.21
CA SER A 12 23.14 20.73 -18.18
C SER A 12 23.77 19.94 -17.04
N GLU A 13 25.05 19.62 -17.18
CA GLU A 13 25.83 18.96 -16.12
C GLU A 13 25.78 19.74 -14.79
N GLN A 14 25.87 21.07 -14.87
CA GLN A 14 25.81 21.97 -13.72
C GLN A 14 24.45 21.91 -13.01
N ALA A 15 23.35 21.85 -13.77
CA ALA A 15 22.01 21.71 -13.22
C ALA A 15 21.84 20.36 -12.49
N LEU A 16 22.30 19.27 -13.10
CA LEU A 16 22.25 17.94 -12.48
C LEU A 16 23.10 17.87 -11.20
N LYS A 17 24.27 18.52 -11.19
CA LYS A 17 25.14 18.61 -10.01
C LYS A 17 24.49 19.41 -8.87
N ALA A 18 23.78 20.50 -9.18
CA ALA A 18 23.00 21.25 -8.20
C ALA A 18 21.85 20.42 -7.64
N LEU A 19 21.12 19.70 -8.50
CA LEU A 19 20.04 18.81 -8.09
C LEU A 19 20.54 17.68 -7.16
N LEU A 20 21.70 17.10 -7.44
CA LEU A 20 22.33 16.08 -6.59
C LEU A 20 22.66 16.58 -5.18
N ARG A 21 23.02 17.86 -5.03
CA ARG A 21 23.31 18.47 -3.72
C ARG A 21 22.06 18.72 -2.91
N ASN A 22 20.95 19.05 -3.57
CA ASN A 22 19.68 19.39 -2.93
C ASN A 22 18.78 18.18 -2.66
N GLN A 23 19.11 17.00 -3.19
CA GLN A 23 18.27 15.82 -3.07
C GLN A 23 18.46 15.13 -1.71
N THR A 24 17.35 14.90 -1.01
CA THR A 24 17.32 14.31 0.34
C THR A 24 17.22 12.78 0.31
N THR A 25 16.50 12.22 -0.67
CA THR A 25 16.27 10.77 -0.75
C THR A 25 17.37 10.05 -1.55
N ALA A 26 17.90 8.96 -0.99
CA ALA A 26 18.94 8.15 -1.64
C ALA A 26 18.51 7.62 -3.02
N SER A 27 17.25 7.20 -3.18
CA SER A 27 16.73 6.67 -4.45
C SER A 27 16.70 7.72 -5.55
N ASP A 28 16.29 8.94 -5.24
CA ASP A 28 16.29 10.04 -6.21
C ASP A 28 17.70 10.54 -6.52
N LYS A 29 18.60 10.51 -5.52
CA LYS A 29 20.01 10.82 -5.72
C LYS A 29 20.64 9.86 -6.73
N GLU A 30 20.41 8.55 -6.60
CA GLU A 30 20.89 7.54 -7.56
C GLU A 30 20.33 7.77 -8.98
N ARG A 31 19.03 8.11 -9.09
CA ARG A 31 18.38 8.38 -10.37
C ARG A 31 18.94 9.62 -11.07
N ILE A 32 19.17 10.71 -10.34
CA ILE A 32 19.78 11.92 -10.89
C ILE A 32 21.26 11.68 -11.21
N GLN A 33 21.94 10.88 -10.38
CA GLN A 33 23.35 10.53 -10.58
C GLN A 33 23.54 9.75 -11.88
N LEU A 34 22.60 8.86 -12.25
CA LEU A 34 22.59 8.22 -13.56
C LEU A 34 22.64 9.25 -14.71
N LEU A 35 21.78 10.27 -14.66
CA LEU A 35 21.75 11.32 -15.70
C LEU A 35 23.06 12.11 -15.71
N TYR A 36 23.59 12.45 -14.54
CA TYR A 36 24.87 13.14 -14.43
C TYR A 36 26.01 12.34 -15.07
N LEU A 37 26.10 11.03 -14.82
CA LEU A 37 27.16 10.17 -15.35
C LEU A 37 27.08 10.01 -16.87
N LEU A 38 25.87 9.93 -17.42
CA LEU A 38 25.65 9.86 -18.87
C LEU A 38 25.91 11.21 -19.55
N LYS A 39 25.56 12.34 -18.89
CA LYS A 39 25.77 13.69 -19.43
C LYS A 39 27.22 14.14 -19.38
N SER A 40 27.96 13.73 -18.35
CA SER A 40 29.39 14.02 -18.15
C SER A 40 30.32 13.03 -18.85
N GLU A 41 29.77 12.11 -19.66
CA GLU A 41 30.50 11.06 -20.39
C GLU A 41 31.36 10.13 -19.50
N GLN A 42 31.14 10.15 -18.18
CA GLN A 42 31.81 9.26 -17.22
C GLN A 42 31.35 7.80 -17.36
N ALA A 43 30.20 7.57 -17.98
CA ALA A 43 29.74 6.27 -18.41
C ALA A 43 29.23 6.36 -19.86
N GLU A 44 29.87 5.63 -20.76
CA GLU A 44 29.49 5.57 -22.18
C GLU A 44 28.21 4.74 -22.37
N THR A 45 27.94 3.81 -21.44
CA THR A 45 26.79 2.91 -21.52
C THR A 45 26.04 2.79 -20.21
N ILE A 46 24.73 2.49 -20.32
CA ILE A 46 23.88 2.12 -19.17
C ILE A 46 24.47 0.95 -18.39
N GLN A 47 25.14 0.01 -19.06
CA GLN A 47 25.77 -1.15 -18.41
C GLN A 47 26.96 -0.74 -17.53
N GLN A 48 27.82 0.15 -18.02
CA GLN A 48 28.91 0.72 -17.22
C GLN A 48 28.38 1.56 -16.05
N ALA A 49 27.37 2.42 -16.27
CA ALA A 49 26.75 3.18 -15.19
C ALA A 49 26.16 2.26 -14.09
N ALA A 50 25.53 1.15 -14.50
CA ALA A 50 24.97 0.15 -13.60
C ALA A 50 26.05 -0.60 -12.80
N ALA A 51 27.09 -1.09 -13.48
CA ALA A 51 28.13 -1.92 -12.89
C ALA A 51 29.13 -1.14 -12.03
N SER A 52 29.58 0.02 -12.51
CA SER A 52 30.76 0.69 -11.97
C SER A 52 30.44 1.75 -10.91
N LEU A 53 29.27 2.41 -10.99
CA LEU A 53 29.04 3.68 -10.27
C LEU A 53 27.79 3.69 -9.39
N LEU A 54 26.75 2.95 -9.76
CA LEU A 54 25.46 2.94 -9.03
C LEU A 54 25.19 1.64 -8.26
N GLY A 55 25.90 0.54 -8.56
CA GLY A 55 25.69 -0.76 -7.91
C GLY A 55 24.28 -1.32 -8.10
N ARG A 56 23.58 -0.91 -9.18
CA ARG A 56 22.22 -1.36 -9.49
C ARG A 56 22.23 -2.30 -10.68
N HIS A 57 21.27 -3.23 -10.73
CA HIS A 57 21.14 -4.11 -11.87
C HIS A 57 20.78 -3.32 -13.14
N ARG A 58 21.33 -3.74 -14.29
CA ARG A 58 21.14 -3.07 -15.60
C ARG A 58 19.68 -2.78 -15.94
N VAL A 59 18.77 -3.69 -15.59
CA VAL A 59 17.33 -3.58 -15.89
C VAL A 59 16.68 -2.42 -15.12
N THR A 60 17.13 -2.17 -13.89
CA THR A 60 16.67 -1.04 -13.09
C THR A 60 17.08 0.27 -13.73
N ILE A 61 18.35 0.37 -14.15
CA ILE A 61 18.86 1.56 -14.85
C ILE A 61 18.16 1.78 -16.19
N GLN A 62 17.92 0.72 -16.98
CA GLN A 62 17.13 0.81 -18.21
C GLN A 62 15.70 1.29 -17.95
N THR A 63 15.09 0.85 -16.85
CA THR A 63 13.75 1.30 -16.46
C THR A 63 13.75 2.79 -16.11
N TRP A 64 14.78 3.28 -15.41
CA TRP A 64 14.96 4.69 -15.10
C TRP A 64 15.17 5.53 -16.36
N ALA A 65 16.05 5.11 -17.26
CA ALA A 65 16.28 5.78 -18.54
C ALA A 65 15.00 5.84 -19.39
N LYS A 66 14.21 4.76 -19.43
CA LYS A 66 12.90 4.73 -20.10
C LYS A 66 11.91 5.72 -19.48
N ARG A 67 11.84 5.79 -18.15
CA ARG A 67 10.96 6.75 -17.45
C ARG A 67 11.35 8.19 -17.72
N TYR A 68 12.64 8.50 -17.67
CA TYR A 68 13.14 9.83 -18.01
C TYR A 68 12.79 10.20 -19.45
N ARG A 69 12.94 9.28 -20.42
CA ARG A 69 12.54 9.54 -21.81
C ARG A 69 11.04 9.84 -21.96
N GLN A 70 10.19 9.29 -21.10
CA GLN A 70 8.74 9.44 -21.20
C GLN A 70 8.20 10.72 -20.53
N GLY A 71 8.94 11.32 -19.60
CA GLY A 71 8.44 12.50 -18.87
C GLY A 71 9.49 13.26 -18.06
N GLY A 72 10.76 13.21 -18.49
CA GLY A 72 11.87 13.97 -17.93
C GLY A 72 12.18 13.68 -16.47
N LEU A 73 12.72 14.69 -15.79
CA LEU A 73 13.05 14.62 -14.37
C LEU A 73 11.85 14.33 -13.47
N GLU A 74 10.68 14.89 -13.78
CA GLU A 74 9.47 14.68 -12.99
C GLU A 74 9.04 13.21 -13.01
N ALA A 75 8.99 12.59 -14.19
CA ALA A 75 8.67 11.16 -14.32
C ALA A 75 9.73 10.26 -13.67
N LEU A 76 11.01 10.66 -13.74
CA LEU A 76 12.10 9.92 -13.11
C LEU A 76 12.00 9.94 -11.57
N ARG A 77 11.66 11.10 -10.98
CA ARG A 77 11.49 11.29 -9.53
C ARG A 77 10.14 10.78 -9.03
N SER A 78 9.18 10.52 -9.92
CA SER A 78 7.87 10.04 -9.52
C SER A 78 7.95 8.69 -8.78
N HIS A 79 7.64 8.73 -7.49
CA HIS A 79 7.36 7.55 -6.69
C HIS A 79 5.86 7.31 -6.78
N LYS A 80 5.41 6.60 -7.82
CA LYS A 80 4.00 6.17 -7.83
C LYS A 80 3.85 5.11 -6.73
N PRO A 81 3.12 5.40 -5.62
CA PRO A 81 2.85 4.37 -4.65
C PRO A 81 2.14 3.23 -5.38
N HIS A 82 2.55 2.00 -5.11
CA HIS A 82 1.82 0.87 -5.64
C HIS A 82 0.41 0.97 -5.05
N PRO A 83 -0.64 1.17 -5.87
CA PRO A 83 -1.99 1.15 -5.34
C PRO A 83 -2.14 -0.22 -4.69
N GLY A 84 -2.54 -0.24 -3.42
CA GLY A 84 -2.78 -1.50 -2.72
C GLY A 84 -3.68 -2.40 -3.57
N GLY A 85 -3.53 -3.72 -3.40
CA GLY A 85 -4.33 -4.70 -4.15
C GLY A 85 -5.82 -4.34 -4.15
N LYS A 86 -6.49 -4.53 -5.29
CA LYS A 86 -7.90 -4.21 -5.47
C LYS A 86 -8.73 -4.83 -4.35
N SER A 87 -9.69 -4.05 -3.83
CA SER A 87 -10.62 -4.51 -2.80
C SER A 87 -11.35 -5.77 -3.26
N THR A 88 -11.38 -6.81 -2.41
CA THR A 88 -12.20 -8.01 -2.63
C THR A 88 -13.71 -7.72 -2.55
N LEU A 89 -14.09 -6.64 -1.86
CA LEU A 89 -15.47 -6.16 -1.81
C LEU A 89 -15.67 -5.07 -2.88
N PRO A 90 -16.56 -5.25 -3.86
CA PRO A 90 -16.94 -4.21 -4.80
C PRO A 90 -17.59 -3.02 -4.09
N ASP A 91 -17.40 -1.81 -4.61
CA ASP A 91 -17.89 -0.57 -3.97
C ASP A 91 -19.41 -0.57 -3.77
N TRP A 92 -20.17 -1.08 -4.75
CA TRP A 92 -21.64 -1.20 -4.65
C TRP A 92 -22.08 -2.10 -3.49
N ALA A 93 -21.33 -3.18 -3.22
CA ALA A 93 -21.63 -4.11 -2.14
C ALA A 93 -21.27 -3.51 -0.77
N GLU A 94 -20.22 -2.70 -0.73
CA GLU A 94 -19.86 -1.94 0.46
C GLU A 94 -20.94 -0.91 0.81
N THR A 95 -21.47 -0.18 -0.18
CA THR A 95 -22.59 0.76 0.03
C THR A 95 -23.84 0.05 0.53
N ALA A 96 -24.21 -1.09 -0.08
CA ALA A 96 -25.36 -1.87 0.35
C ALA A 96 -25.21 -2.39 1.80
N LEU A 97 -24.02 -2.90 2.14
CA LEU A 97 -23.71 -3.37 3.50
C LEU A 97 -23.77 -2.23 4.52
N ARG A 98 -23.25 -1.04 4.19
CA ARG A 98 -23.32 0.15 5.05
C ARG A 98 -24.77 0.55 5.32
N ASN A 99 -25.58 0.66 4.26
CA ASN A 99 -26.99 1.04 4.40
C ASN A 99 -27.77 0.04 5.27
N ARG A 100 -27.50 -1.27 5.13
CA ARG A 100 -28.14 -2.30 5.95
C ARG A 100 -27.67 -2.26 7.41
N LEU A 101 -26.40 -1.92 7.66
CA LEU A 101 -25.86 -1.75 9.03
C LEU A 101 -26.44 -0.54 9.76
N GLU A 102 -26.87 0.51 9.05
CA GLU A 102 -27.52 1.69 9.63
C GLU A 102 -28.99 1.45 10.02
N GLN A 103 -29.61 0.39 9.51
CA GLN A 103 -31.00 0.07 9.81
C GLN A 103 -31.16 -0.38 11.29
N PRO A 104 -32.29 -0.02 11.94
CA PRO A 104 -32.49 -0.24 13.37
C PRO A 104 -32.51 -1.72 13.78
N GLU A 105 -32.88 -2.61 12.85
CA GLU A 105 -32.88 -4.07 13.00
C GLU A 105 -31.45 -4.65 13.13
N GLY A 106 -30.43 -3.96 12.60
CA GLY A 106 -29.03 -4.36 12.70
C GLY A 106 -28.73 -5.80 12.26
N PHE A 107 -27.53 -6.28 12.59
CA PHE A 107 -27.19 -7.69 12.50
C PHE A 107 -26.82 -8.24 13.88
N GLU A 108 -27.29 -9.47 14.15
CA GLU A 108 -27.07 -10.18 15.41
C GLU A 108 -25.68 -10.83 15.49
N SER A 109 -24.97 -10.98 14.37
CA SER A 109 -23.61 -11.52 14.36
C SER A 109 -22.93 -11.27 13.01
N TYR A 110 -21.61 -11.47 12.97
CA TYR A 110 -20.86 -11.51 11.71
C TYR A 110 -21.26 -12.68 10.81
N GLU A 111 -21.82 -13.75 11.38
CA GLU A 111 -22.35 -14.89 10.62
C GLU A 111 -23.66 -14.51 9.90
N ALA A 112 -24.54 -13.76 10.56
CA ALA A 112 -25.74 -13.20 9.93
C ALA A 112 -25.38 -12.26 8.76
N ILE A 113 -24.32 -11.45 8.91
CA ILE A 113 -23.80 -10.61 7.82
C ILE A 113 -23.28 -11.47 6.66
N ARG A 114 -22.55 -12.56 6.96
CA ARG A 114 -22.05 -13.48 5.94
C ARG A 114 -23.20 -14.11 5.14
N GLN A 115 -24.25 -14.54 5.82
CA GLN A 115 -25.42 -15.14 5.18
C GLN A 115 -26.19 -14.12 4.32
N TRP A 116 -26.39 -12.91 4.84
CA TRP A 116 -27.02 -11.83 4.09
C TRP A 116 -26.23 -11.46 2.82
N LEU A 117 -24.90 -11.36 2.93
CA LEU A 117 -24.03 -11.12 1.77
C LEU A 117 -24.15 -12.22 0.71
N ALA A 118 -24.29 -13.48 1.13
CA ALA A 118 -24.45 -14.60 0.21
C ALA A 118 -25.84 -14.65 -0.42
N LEU A 119 -26.91 -14.37 0.34
CA LEU A 119 -28.30 -14.46 -0.12
C LEU A 119 -28.73 -13.26 -0.97
N GLU A 120 -28.46 -12.04 -0.50
CA GLU A 120 -28.94 -10.81 -1.16
C GLU A 120 -27.97 -10.30 -2.22
N LEU A 121 -26.67 -10.43 -1.99
CA LEU A 121 -25.63 -9.88 -2.88
C LEU A 121 -24.86 -10.95 -3.67
N GLY A 122 -25.07 -12.24 -3.38
CA GLY A 122 -24.34 -13.34 -4.03
C GLY A 122 -22.85 -13.41 -3.70
N ILE A 123 -22.39 -12.73 -2.64
CA ILE A 123 -20.97 -12.62 -2.27
C ILE A 123 -20.64 -13.65 -1.19
N VAL A 124 -19.95 -14.71 -1.60
CA VAL A 124 -19.42 -15.72 -0.67
C VAL A 124 -18.04 -15.29 -0.17
N ALA A 125 -17.95 -14.94 1.11
CA ALA A 125 -16.71 -14.51 1.74
C ALA A 125 -16.43 -15.29 3.06
N PRO A 126 -15.17 -15.61 3.37
CA PRO A 126 -14.80 -16.17 4.66
C PRO A 126 -15.15 -15.23 5.82
N TYR A 127 -15.45 -15.80 6.99
CA TYR A 127 -15.77 -15.03 8.21
C TYR A 127 -14.73 -13.95 8.52
N LYS A 128 -13.44 -14.27 8.42
CA LYS A 128 -12.33 -13.33 8.66
C LYS A 128 -12.38 -12.12 7.73
N THR A 129 -12.81 -12.33 6.49
CA THR A 129 -12.95 -11.28 5.48
C THR A 129 -14.16 -10.40 5.79
N VAL A 130 -15.30 -10.99 6.15
CA VAL A 130 -16.50 -10.26 6.59
C VAL A 130 -16.22 -9.41 7.83
N HIS A 131 -15.58 -10.00 8.85
CA HIS A 131 -15.12 -9.27 10.03
C HIS A 131 -14.19 -8.11 9.65
N LYS A 132 -13.26 -8.33 8.69
CA LYS A 132 -12.35 -7.27 8.25
C LYS A 132 -13.07 -6.12 7.55
N TRP A 133 -14.07 -6.41 6.73
CA TRP A 133 -14.89 -5.39 6.07
C TRP A 133 -15.71 -4.59 7.07
N VAL A 134 -16.42 -5.27 7.96
CA VAL A 134 -17.34 -4.61 8.91
C VAL A 134 -16.57 -3.84 9.99
N TYR A 135 -15.59 -4.47 10.64
CA TYR A 135 -14.88 -3.87 11.77
C TYR A 135 -13.79 -2.87 11.35
N TYR A 136 -12.89 -3.24 10.44
CA TYR A 136 -11.74 -2.39 10.09
C TYR A 136 -12.03 -1.36 8.99
N ARG A 137 -13.00 -1.61 8.09
CA ARG A 137 -13.29 -0.68 6.99
C ARG A 137 -14.53 0.17 7.23
N LEU A 138 -15.62 -0.45 7.66
CA LEU A 138 -16.88 0.25 7.92
C LEU A 138 -16.93 0.86 9.34
N GLY A 139 -16.01 0.46 10.23
CA GLY A 139 -15.98 0.94 11.62
C GLY A 139 -17.23 0.54 12.42
N ALA A 140 -17.99 -0.43 11.91
CA ALA A 140 -19.24 -0.87 12.49
C ALA A 140 -19.02 -2.16 13.27
N ALA A 141 -19.85 -2.38 14.29
CA ALA A 141 -19.93 -3.65 15.00
C ALA A 141 -21.38 -4.15 14.96
N PRO A 142 -21.62 -5.47 14.84
CA PRO A 142 -22.94 -6.05 15.04
C PRO A 142 -23.55 -5.52 16.34
N LYS A 143 -24.84 -5.21 16.32
CA LYS A 143 -25.56 -4.60 17.44
C LYS A 143 -25.94 -5.67 18.45
N VAL A 144 -24.93 -6.29 19.04
CA VAL A 144 -25.06 -7.41 19.95
C VAL A 144 -24.84 -6.91 21.36
N VAL A 145 -25.76 -7.24 22.25
CA VAL A 145 -25.55 -7.09 23.70
C VAL A 145 -24.35 -7.97 24.05
N ARG A 146 -23.26 -7.37 24.56
CA ARG A 146 -22.09 -8.14 25.00
C ARG A 146 -22.57 -9.25 25.96
N PRO A 147 -22.31 -10.54 25.69
CA PRO A 147 -22.64 -11.59 26.64
C PRO A 147 -21.88 -11.28 27.94
N LYS A 148 -22.63 -11.01 29.01
CA LYS A 148 -22.06 -10.94 30.35
C LYS A 148 -21.69 -12.37 30.73
N SER A 149 -20.45 -12.58 31.19
CA SER A 149 -20.06 -13.83 31.85
C SER A 149 -21.10 -14.17 32.91
N ASP A 150 -21.43 -15.45 33.03
CA ASP A 150 -22.30 -15.97 34.09
C ASP A 150 -21.87 -15.35 35.42
N LYS A 151 -22.87 -14.84 36.16
CA LYS A 151 -22.66 -14.19 37.46
C LYS A 151 -21.80 -15.13 38.32
N PRO A 152 -20.67 -14.67 38.88
CA PRO A 152 -19.97 -15.45 39.88
C PRO A 152 -20.93 -15.75 41.02
N ASP A 153 -20.98 -17.01 41.42
CA ASP A 153 -21.80 -17.53 42.50
C ASP A 153 -21.55 -16.69 43.77
N GLU A 154 -22.60 -16.08 44.35
CA GLU A 154 -22.48 -15.14 45.48
C GLU A 154 -21.77 -15.79 46.68
N ALA A 155 -21.85 -17.12 46.80
CA ALA A 155 -21.14 -17.92 47.79
C ALA A 155 -19.61 -17.81 47.70
N GLN A 156 -19.03 -17.69 46.49
CA GLN A 156 -17.58 -17.58 46.31
C GLN A 156 -17.05 -16.19 46.70
N ILE A 157 -17.86 -15.14 46.57
CA ILE A 157 -17.48 -13.76 46.91
C ILE A 157 -17.40 -13.58 48.44
N VAL A 158 -18.27 -14.25 49.19
CA VAL A 158 -18.29 -14.15 50.67
C VAL A 158 -17.13 -14.93 51.30
N ALA A 159 -16.75 -16.08 50.73
CA ALA A 159 -15.60 -16.85 51.21
C ALA A 159 -14.28 -16.08 51.07
N TYR A 160 -14.11 -15.33 49.98
CA TYR A 160 -12.88 -14.57 49.73
C TYR A 160 -12.71 -13.33 50.65
N LYS A 161 -13.81 -12.77 51.16
CA LYS A 161 -13.78 -11.59 52.05
C LYS A 161 -13.55 -11.91 53.53
N LYS A 162 -13.57 -13.18 53.94
CA LYS A 162 -13.39 -13.61 55.35
C LYS A 162 -11.98 -14.06 55.70
N THR A 163 -11.05 -14.06 54.75
CA THR A 163 -9.65 -14.52 54.96
C THR A 163 -8.62 -13.40 54.74
N GLY A 164 -8.97 -12.17 55.15
CA GLY A 164 -8.07 -11.02 55.20
C GLY A 164 -8.04 -10.44 56.61
#